data_AF-A0A7C5I554-F1
#
_entry.id   AF-A0A7C5I554-F1
#
_cell.length_a   1.000
_cell.length_b   1.000
_cell.length_c   1.000
_cell.angle_alpha   90.00
_cell.angle_beta   90.00
_cell.angle_gamma   90.00
#
_symmetry.space_group_name_H-M   'P 1'
#
loop_
_entity.id
_entity.type
_entity.pdbx_description
1 polymer ?
#
loop_
_entity_poly.entity_id
_entity_poly.type
_entity_poly.pdbx_seq_one_letter_code
_entity_poly.pdbx_strand_id
1 'polypeptide(L)'
;WREHLYALDHLKEGVYLRAYGQKDPLVEYKKESYALFDELLDRIRNETIMKVFRVQVPKLPRQMRGRVKAFKPSVEQAMGERNKNQRKR
;
A
#
# COMPACT_ATOMS: atom_id res chain seq x y z
N TRP A 1 -11.48 -9.48 -11.00
CA TRP A 1 -11.76 -10.92 -11.15
C TRP A 1 -13.20 -11.27 -10.77
N ARG A 2 -13.69 -10.95 -9.55
CA ARG A 2 -15.11 -11.17 -9.19
C ARG A 2 -16.08 -10.52 -10.16
N GLU A 3 -15.84 -9.25 -10.48
CA GLU A 3 -16.61 -8.52 -11.50
C GLU A 3 -16.55 -9.20 -12.89
N HIS A 4 -15.39 -9.76 -13.23
CA HIS A 4 -15.20 -10.46 -14.49
C HIS A 4 -15.96 -11.79 -14.53
N LEU A 5 -16.08 -12.51 -13.40
CA LEU A 5 -16.93 -13.70 -13.32
C LEU A 5 -18.40 -13.35 -13.53
N TYR A 6 -18.89 -12.27 -12.91
CA TYR A 6 -20.26 -11.79 -13.17
C TYR A 6 -20.46 -11.42 -14.64
N ALA A 7 -19.48 -10.75 -15.26
CA ALA A 7 -19.54 -10.43 -16.69
C ALA A 7 -19.56 -11.69 -17.57
N LEU A 8 -18.81 -12.74 -17.22
CA LEU A 8 -18.83 -14.03 -17.92
C LEU A 8 -20.17 -14.77 -17.74
N ASP A 9 -20.77 -14.71 -16.57
CA ASP A 9 -22.09 -15.30 -16.31
C ASP A 9 -23.17 -14.62 -17.15
N HIS A 10 -23.18 -13.29 -17.21
CA HIS A 10 -24.09 -12.54 -18.09
C HIS A 10 -23.81 -12.78 -19.58
N LEU A 11 -22.54 -12.86 -19.97
CA LEU A 11 -22.14 -13.18 -21.34
C LEU A 11 -22.68 -14.55 -21.75
N LYS A 12 -22.56 -15.55 -20.86
CA LYS A 12 -23.08 -16.89 -21.08
C LYS A 12 -24.58 -16.86 -21.35
N GLU A 13 -25.37 -16.19 -20.50
CA GLU A 13 -26.82 -16.01 -20.70
C GLU A 13 -27.14 -15.31 -22.03
N GLY A 14 -26.39 -14.27 -22.40
CA GLY A 14 -26.59 -13.51 -23.64
C GLY A 14 -26.20 -14.24 -24.93
N VAL A 15 -25.24 -15.17 -24.88
CA VAL A 15 -24.84 -15.98 -26.05
C VAL A 15 -25.89 -17.08 -26.34
N TYR A 16 -26.48 -17.68 -25.31
CA TYR A 16 -27.59 -18.64 -25.50
C TYR A 16 -28.80 -18.02 -26.20
N LEU A 17 -29.12 -16.75 -25.90
CA LEU A 17 -30.20 -16.00 -26.56
C LEU A 17 -29.87 -15.65 -28.03
N ARG A 18 -28.59 -15.43 -28.37
CA ARG A 18 -28.12 -15.09 -29.73
C ARG A 18 -27.82 -16.32 -30.62
N ALA A 19 -27.75 -17.51 -30.02
CA ALA A 19 -27.44 -18.78 -30.69
C ALA A 19 -28.45 -19.21 -31.77
N TYR A 20 -29.64 -18.59 -31.82
CA TYR A 20 -30.64 -18.85 -32.86
C TYR A 20 -30.16 -18.53 -34.29
N GLY A 21 -29.07 -17.78 -34.46
CA GLY A 21 -28.58 -17.25 -35.74
C GLY A 21 -27.52 -18.08 -36.50
N GLN A 22 -27.51 -19.42 -36.39
CA GLN A 22 -26.61 -20.34 -37.14
C GLN A 22 -25.11 -20.34 -36.79
N LYS A 23 -24.64 -19.51 -35.84
CA LYS A 23 -23.27 -19.61 -35.32
C LYS A 23 -23.21 -20.51 -34.09
N ASP A 24 -22.13 -21.27 -33.95
CA ASP A 24 -21.91 -22.11 -32.78
C ASP A 24 -21.76 -21.25 -31.52
N PRO A 25 -22.70 -21.34 -30.56
CA PRO A 25 -22.67 -20.53 -29.33
C PRO A 25 -21.42 -20.76 -28.51
N LEU A 26 -20.82 -21.96 -28.57
CA LEU A 26 -19.62 -22.28 -27.80
C LEU A 26 -18.41 -21.49 -28.32
N VAL A 27 -18.33 -21.31 -29.64
CA VAL A 27 -17.23 -20.59 -30.30
C VAL A 27 -17.31 -19.10 -30.01
N GLU A 28 -18.50 -18.50 -30.10
CA GLU A 28 -18.69 -17.07 -29.82
C GLU A 28 -18.47 -16.78 -28.32
N TYR A 29 -18.97 -17.65 -27.43
CA TYR A 29 -18.66 -17.54 -26.00
C TYR A 29 -17.16 -17.57 -25.74
N LYS A 30 -16.43 -18.54 -26.32
CA LYS A 30 -14.98 -18.63 -26.14
C LYS A 30 -14.25 -17.38 -26.65
N LYS A 31 -14.70 -16.81 -27.76
CA LYS A 31 -14.11 -15.62 -28.36
C LYS A 31 -14.37 -14.36 -27.53
N GLU A 32 -15.63 -14.10 -27.15
CA GLU A 32 -16.00 -12.95 -26.34
C GLU A 32 -15.42 -13.05 -24.91
N SER A 33 -15.42 -14.24 -24.30
CA SER A 33 -14.83 -14.47 -22.97
C SER A 33 -13.31 -14.25 -22.94
N TYR A 34 -12.61 -14.65 -24.01
CA TYR A 34 -11.18 -14.39 -24.13
C TYR A 34 -10.88 -12.90 -24.21
N ALA A 35 -11.67 -12.13 -24.97
CA ALA A 35 -11.48 -10.67 -25.05
C ALA A 35 -11.66 -9.99 -23.67
N LEU A 36 -12.69 -10.37 -22.91
CA LEU A 36 -12.91 -9.87 -21.55
C LEU A 36 -11.76 -10.26 -20.60
N PHE A 37 -11.15 -11.41 -20.81
CA PHE A 37 -10.03 -11.88 -19.99
C PHE A 37 -8.76 -11.05 -20.26
N ASP A 38 -8.49 -10.73 -21.51
CA ASP A 38 -7.36 -9.88 -21.89
C ASP A 38 -7.48 -8.48 -21.28
N GLU A 39 -8.68 -7.89 -21.33
CA GLU A 39 -8.98 -6.61 -20.67
C GLU A 39 -8.77 -6.68 -19.15
N LEU A 40 -9.18 -7.78 -18.51
CA LEU A 40 -8.96 -7.99 -17.09
C LEU A 40 -7.46 -8.03 -16.75
N LEU A 41 -6.65 -8.71 -17.56
CA LEU A 41 -5.20 -8.81 -17.35
C LEU A 41 -4.54 -7.43 -17.44
N ASP A 42 -4.91 -6.64 -18.45
CA ASP A 42 -4.39 -5.28 -18.62
C ASP A 42 -4.79 -4.37 -17.45
N ARG A 43 -6.03 -4.48 -16.98
CA ARG A 43 -6.48 -3.72 -15.80
C ARG A 43 -5.70 -4.08 -14.55
N ILE A 44 -5.48 -5.38 -14.29
CA ILE A 44 -4.70 -5.84 -13.13
C ILE A 44 -3.26 -5.37 -13.22
N ARG A 45 -2.64 -5.43 -14.41
CA ARG A 45 -1.27 -4.95 -14.63
C ARG A 45 -1.16 -3.46 -14.26
N ASN A 46 -2.06 -2.65 -14.82
CA ASN A 46 -2.08 -1.21 -14.58
C ASN A 46 -2.36 -0.85 -13.11
N GLU A 47 -3.33 -1.52 -12.48
CA GLU A 47 -3.67 -1.27 -11.08
C GLU A 47 -2.53 -1.69 -10.14
N THR A 48 -1.86 -2.81 -10.41
CA THR A 48 -0.70 -3.27 -9.63
C THR A 48 0.44 -2.26 -9.69
N ILE A 49 0.80 -1.81 -10.90
CA ILE A 49 1.83 -0.80 -11.11
C ILE A 49 1.48 0.47 -10.32
N MET A 50 0.28 1.02 -10.53
CA MET A 50 -0.17 2.23 -9.84
C MET A 50 -0.16 2.10 -8.32
N LYS A 51 -0.58 0.94 -7.78
CA LYS A 51 -0.54 0.69 -6.34
C LYS A 51 0.89 0.67 -5.81
N VAL A 52 1.80 -0.07 -6.45
CA VAL A 52 3.20 -0.16 -6.01
C VAL A 52 3.84 1.23 -5.97
N PHE A 53 3.62 2.06 -6.98
CA PHE A 53 4.18 3.41 -7.02
C PHE A 53 3.49 4.41 -6.09
N ARG A 54 2.24 4.17 -5.69
CA ARG A 54 1.46 5.07 -4.82
C ARG A 54 1.58 4.75 -3.33
N VAL A 55 2.06 3.55 -2.96
CA VAL A 55 2.27 3.19 -1.55
C VAL A 55 3.38 4.07 -0.96
N GLN A 56 2.98 5.00 -0.08
CA GLN A 56 3.91 5.73 0.77
C GLN A 56 4.10 4.95 2.06
N VAL A 57 5.33 4.49 2.32
CA VAL A 57 5.67 3.87 3.60
C VAL A 57 5.68 4.99 4.66
N PRO A 58 4.89 4.88 5.74
CA PRO A 58 4.92 5.86 6.81
C PRO A 58 6.34 5.95 7.35
N LYS A 59 6.96 7.13 7.28
CA LYS A 59 8.22 7.37 7.99
C LYS A 59 7.87 7.30 9.47
N LEU A 60 8.31 6.22 10.13
CA LEU A 60 8.22 6.11 11.58
C LEU A 60 8.75 7.43 12.18
N PRO A 61 8.01 8.10 13.09
CA PRO A 61 8.47 9.36 13.64
C PRO A 61 9.87 9.17 14.22
N ARG A 62 10.83 9.94 13.72
CA ARG A 62 12.26 9.90 14.10
C ARG A 62 12.49 10.44 15.53
N GLN A 63 11.49 10.36 16.40
CA GLN A 63 11.53 10.90 17.75
C GLN A 63 12.01 9.84 18.73
N MET A 64 13.33 9.65 18.78
CA MET A 64 14.11 9.34 20.00
C MET A 64 15.59 9.17 19.65
N ARG A 65 16.21 10.16 18.97
CA ARG A 65 17.65 10.13 18.70
C ARG A 65 18.45 11.32 19.25
N GLY A 66 17.90 12.05 20.22
CA GLY A 66 18.61 13.22 20.74
C GLY A 66 18.02 13.82 22.01
N ARG A 67 17.97 13.04 23.10
CA ARG A 67 17.97 13.64 24.45
C ARG A 67 18.60 12.71 25.47
N VAL A 68 19.80 12.23 25.19
CA VAL A 68 20.72 11.89 26.29
C VAL A 68 21.09 13.25 26.90
N LYS A 69 20.35 13.67 27.94
CA LYS A 69 20.86 14.73 28.83
C LYS A 69 22.17 14.19 29.35
N ALA A 70 23.29 14.82 29.00
CA ALA A 70 24.56 14.57 29.65
C ALA A 70 24.32 14.74 31.16
N PHE A 71 24.34 13.63 31.88
CA PHE A 71 24.28 13.64 33.34
C PHE A 71 25.59 14.25 33.80
N LYS A 72 25.56 15.54 34.17
CA LYS A 72 26.68 16.16 34.86
C LYS A 72 26.64 15.63 36.30
N PRO A 73 27.67 14.90 36.78
CA PRO A 73 27.71 14.47 38.16
C PRO A 73 27.78 15.69 39.07
N SER A 74 26.87 15.74 40.04
CA SER A 74 26.62 16.83 41.00
C SER A 74 27.82 17.19 41.90
N VAL A 75 28.95 16.50 41.77
CA VAL A 75 30.18 16.75 42.53
C VAL A 75 30.85 18.06 42.09
N GLU A 76 30.75 18.44 40.81
CA GLU A 76 31.39 19.64 40.27
C GLU A 76 30.67 20.93 40.70
N GLN A 77 29.33 20.88 40.84
CA GLN A 77 28.55 22.00 41.39
C GLN A 77 28.79 22.21 42.89
N ALA A 78 28.94 21.13 43.66
CA ALA A 78 29.19 21.23 45.10
C ALA A 78 30.59 21.77 45.45
N MET A 79 31.60 21.52 44.60
CA MET A 79 32.96 22.06 44.81
C MET A 79 33.06 23.57 44.47
N GLY A 80 32.32 24.04 43.45
CA GLY A 80 32.32 25.45 43.06
C GLY A 80 31.65 26.39 44.07
N GLU A 81 30.67 25.90 44.84
CA GLU A 81 29.97 26.69 45.85
C GLU A 81 30.72 26.76 47.19
N ARG A 82 31.43 25.69 47.59
CA ARG A 82 32.25 25.68 48.81
C ARG A 82 33.42 26.67 48.76
N ASN A 83 34.05 26.82 47.59
CA ASN A 83 35.20 27.73 47.41
C ASN A 83 34.78 29.22 47.45
N LYS A 84 33.55 29.55 47.01
CA LYS A 84 33.03 30.92 47.08
C LYS A 84 32.69 31.37 48.49
N ASN A 85 32.28 30.45 49.37
CA ASN A 85 31.96 30.78 50.77
C ASN A 85 33.17 30.89 51.69
N GLN A 86 34.33 30.35 51.31
CA GLN A 86 35.58 30.50 52.10
C GLN A 86 36.30 31.83 51.83
N ARG A 87 36.05 32.50 50.71
CA ARG A 87 36.69 33.78 50.34
C ARG A 87 35.99 35.03 50.91
N LYS A 88 34.97 34.86 51.75
CA LYS A 88 34.15 35.95 52.33
C LYS A 88 34.33 36.13 53.86
N ARG A 89 35.42 35.61 54.44
CA ARG A 89 35.82 35.90 55.82
C ARG A 89 37.10 36.72 55.84
#